data_AF-A0A6H3NTP9-F1
#
_entry.id   AF-A0A6H3NTP9-F1
#
_cell.length_a   1.000
_cell.length_b   1.000
_cell.length_c   1.000
_cell.angle_alpha   90.00
_cell.angle_beta   90.00
_cell.angle_gamma   90.00
#
_symmetry.space_group_name_H-M   'P 1'
#
loop_
_entity.id
_entity.type
_entity.pdbx_description
1 polymer ?
#
loop_
_entity_poly.entity_id
_entity_poly.type
_entity_poly.pdbx_seq_one_letter_code
_entity_poly.pdbx_strand_id
1 'polypeptide(L)'
;MKFVKILLFSTITLSVVNCAELFQSKKKKDNMDALLAALLVAPNCGVSAVSDSAGKGTRYQFTGCSGDVTTTLRAFGFTANGVSFAGGLQGSNNSSTILTNASSLSESGNDSKAGIEITYIMNQSDSTIDALIQSTPSFTGPGVHLSPTVAKWLDSATAADFVTTPSTPWTSSVGVPKTVCLEVHKENSKGHIFGWSIPCNLANRSAYEFEEEDATITAGITDGRIGLKINKAVIQSITIYSTKLGLNNSIQ
;
A
#
# COMPACT_ATOMS: atom_id res chain seq x y z
N MET A 1 20.34 -46.09 20.65
CA MET A 1 19.91 -44.67 20.67
C MET A 1 21.08 -43.67 20.82
N LYS A 2 22.28 -43.93 20.27
CA LYS A 2 23.42 -42.96 20.30
C LYS A 2 23.72 -42.31 18.94
N PHE A 3 23.24 -42.88 17.84
CA PHE A 3 23.48 -42.37 16.47
C PHE A 3 22.54 -41.25 16.02
N VAL A 4 21.33 -41.16 16.58
CA VAL A 4 20.35 -40.11 16.21
C VAL A 4 20.74 -38.73 16.75
N LYS A 5 21.53 -38.67 17.82
CA LYS A 5 21.99 -37.40 18.41
C LYS A 5 23.10 -36.72 17.60
N ILE A 6 23.87 -37.48 16.81
CA ILE A 6 24.97 -36.95 16.00
C ILE A 6 24.44 -36.32 14.70
N LEU A 7 23.37 -36.86 14.12
CA LEU A 7 22.75 -36.32 12.91
C LEU A 7 22.02 -34.99 13.15
N LEU A 8 21.41 -34.79 14.32
CA LEU A 8 20.75 -33.52 14.67
C LEU A 8 21.72 -32.35 14.91
N PHE A 9 22.95 -32.62 15.33
CA PHE A 9 23.97 -31.58 15.49
C PHE A 9 24.58 -31.14 14.14
N SER A 10 24.62 -32.04 13.17
CA SER A 10 25.17 -31.79 11.82
C SER A 10 24.28 -30.88 10.96
N THR A 11 22.95 -31.02 11.06
CA THR A 11 22.01 -30.18 10.28
C THR A 11 21.92 -28.75 10.80
N ILE A 12 22.05 -28.55 12.12
CA ILE A 12 22.11 -27.21 12.72
C ILE A 12 23.43 -26.52 12.31
N THR A 13 24.57 -27.22 12.33
CA THR A 13 25.85 -26.62 11.92
C THR A 13 25.90 -26.29 10.42
N LEU A 14 25.35 -27.13 9.54
CA LEU A 14 25.29 -26.80 8.10
C LEU A 14 24.40 -25.58 7.79
N SER A 15 23.33 -25.36 8.56
CA SER A 15 22.46 -24.18 8.41
C SER A 15 23.13 -22.88 8.88
N VAL A 16 24.03 -22.94 9.87
CA VAL A 16 24.77 -21.76 10.35
C VAL A 16 25.92 -21.37 9.41
N VAL A 17 26.54 -22.34 8.72
CA VAL A 17 27.65 -22.06 7.80
C VAL A 17 27.17 -21.49 6.46
N ASN A 18 25.98 -21.86 5.99
CA ASN A 18 25.35 -21.22 4.82
C ASN A 18 24.78 -19.82 5.13
N CYS A 19 24.53 -19.49 6.41
CA CYS A 19 24.18 -18.13 6.82
C CYS A 19 25.41 -17.22 6.99
N ALA A 20 26.60 -17.78 7.26
CA ALA A 20 27.81 -16.99 7.46
C ALA A 20 28.33 -16.33 6.17
N GLU A 21 28.07 -16.92 4.99
CA GLU A 21 28.46 -16.31 3.71
C GLU A 21 27.66 -15.04 3.38
N LEU A 22 26.43 -14.90 3.90
CA LEU A 22 25.63 -13.69 3.73
C LEU A 22 26.23 -12.48 4.49
N PHE A 23 27.07 -12.74 5.51
CA PHE A 23 27.71 -11.71 6.35
C PHE A 23 29.17 -11.40 5.97
N GLN A 24 29.72 -12.04 4.93
CA GLN A 24 31.12 -11.81 4.50
C GLN A 24 31.30 -10.70 3.46
N SER A 25 30.25 -9.95 3.11
CA SER A 25 30.40 -8.81 2.18
C SER A 25 30.99 -7.58 2.88
N LYS A 26 32.32 -7.59 3.07
CA LYS A 26 33.13 -6.52 3.68
C LYS A 26 33.12 -5.16 2.95
N LYS A 27 32.14 -4.81 2.11
CA LYS A 27 32.17 -3.55 1.33
C LYS A 27 30.85 -2.78 1.11
N LYS A 28 29.75 -3.05 1.80
CA LYS A 28 28.55 -2.18 1.73
C LYS A 28 27.87 -2.02 3.09
N LYS A 29 28.28 -0.99 3.84
CA LYS A 29 27.85 -0.73 5.22
C LYS A 29 26.37 -0.31 5.31
N ASP A 30 25.79 0.25 4.26
CA ASP A 30 24.46 0.88 4.36
C ASP A 30 23.27 -0.08 4.13
N ASN A 31 23.48 -1.20 3.42
CA ASN A 31 22.40 -2.12 3.06
C ASN A 31 22.29 -3.33 3.98
N MET A 32 23.35 -3.70 4.69
CA MET A 32 23.34 -4.85 5.60
C MET A 32 22.56 -4.55 6.88
N ASP A 33 22.64 -3.31 7.40
CA ASP A 33 21.86 -2.89 8.56
C ASP A 33 20.37 -2.78 8.23
N ALA A 34 20.02 -2.32 7.02
CA ALA A 34 18.64 -2.31 6.53
C ALA A 34 18.09 -3.73 6.31
N LEU A 35 18.91 -4.65 5.78
CA LEU A 35 18.55 -6.06 5.60
C LEU A 35 18.42 -6.80 6.94
N LEU A 36 19.31 -6.51 7.91
CA LEU A 36 19.28 -7.09 9.24
C LEU A 36 18.11 -6.55 10.07
N ALA A 37 17.83 -5.24 9.96
CA ALA A 37 16.62 -4.64 10.51
C ALA A 37 15.36 -5.23 9.87
N ALA A 38 15.38 -5.59 8.58
CA ALA A 38 14.30 -6.29 7.86
C ALA A 38 14.18 -7.78 8.22
N LEU A 39 15.26 -8.44 8.65
CA LEU A 39 15.27 -9.84 9.11
C LEU A 39 14.84 -9.99 10.58
N LEU A 40 15.10 -8.98 11.42
CA LEU A 40 14.72 -8.94 12.84
C LEU A 40 13.30 -8.41 13.07
N VAL A 41 12.57 -8.16 12.00
CA VAL A 41 11.21 -7.64 12.05
C VAL A 41 10.29 -8.69 12.68
N ALA A 42 9.44 -8.25 13.62
CA ALA A 42 8.39 -9.07 14.22
C ALA A 42 7.57 -9.79 13.13
N PRO A 43 7.01 -10.99 13.41
CA PRO A 43 6.33 -11.84 12.41
C PRO A 43 5.17 -11.19 11.64
N ASN A 44 4.73 -9.99 12.04
CA ASN A 44 3.66 -9.23 11.41
C ASN A 44 4.14 -7.94 10.73
N CYS A 45 5.43 -7.68 10.60
CA CYS A 45 5.93 -6.55 9.82
C CYS A 45 6.85 -7.05 8.72
N GLY A 46 6.74 -6.47 7.53
CA GLY A 46 7.51 -6.93 6.38
C GLY A 46 6.75 -6.87 5.07
N VAL A 47 7.34 -7.51 4.07
CA VAL A 47 6.88 -7.49 2.69
C VAL A 47 6.60 -8.92 2.24
N SER A 48 5.47 -9.15 1.58
CA SER A 48 5.12 -10.44 1.00
C SER A 48 4.49 -10.29 -0.37
N ALA A 49 4.66 -11.30 -1.24
CA ALA A 49 3.97 -11.33 -2.52
C ALA A 49 2.50 -11.70 -2.33
N VAL A 50 1.62 -11.07 -3.10
CA VAL A 50 0.19 -11.40 -3.21
C VAL A 50 -0.06 -11.95 -4.60
N SER A 51 -0.83 -13.03 -4.69
CA SER A 51 -1.31 -13.61 -5.93
C SER A 51 -2.68 -14.21 -5.67
N ASP A 52 -3.73 -13.50 -6.06
CA ASP A 52 -5.14 -13.86 -5.80
C ASP A 52 -6.03 -13.54 -7.02
N SER A 53 -7.35 -13.56 -6.82
CA SER A 53 -8.35 -13.24 -7.85
C SER A 53 -8.32 -11.77 -8.30
N ALA A 54 -7.78 -10.85 -7.49
CA ALA A 54 -7.56 -9.47 -7.89
C ALA A 54 -6.35 -9.38 -8.82
N GLY A 55 -5.31 -10.18 -8.56
CA GLY A 55 -4.14 -10.31 -9.41
C GLY A 55 -2.87 -10.54 -8.61
N LYS A 56 -1.74 -10.07 -9.13
CA LYS A 56 -0.44 -10.12 -8.46
C LYS A 56 -0.10 -8.75 -7.88
N GLY A 57 0.54 -8.76 -6.71
CA GLY A 57 0.95 -7.55 -6.03
C GLY A 57 1.96 -7.81 -4.93
N THR A 58 2.25 -6.76 -4.19
CA THR A 58 3.14 -6.77 -3.03
C THR A 58 2.39 -6.20 -1.84
N ARG A 59 2.32 -6.97 -0.75
CA ARG A 59 1.75 -6.54 0.52
C ARG A 59 2.85 -6.08 1.46
N TYR A 60 2.64 -4.90 2.03
CA TYR A 60 3.45 -4.29 3.07
C TYR A 60 2.63 -4.34 4.35
N GLN A 61 3.08 -5.16 5.31
CA GLN A 61 2.44 -5.25 6.62
C GLN A 61 3.20 -4.35 7.60
N PHE A 62 2.46 -3.48 8.29
CA PHE A 62 3.03 -2.53 9.26
C PHE A 62 2.77 -2.92 10.72
N THR A 63 1.91 -3.91 10.94
CA THR A 63 1.51 -4.33 12.29
C THR A 63 2.70 -4.93 13.05
N GLY A 64 3.06 -4.38 14.20
CA GLY A 64 4.22 -4.88 14.94
C GLY A 64 5.57 -4.49 14.35
N CYS A 65 5.61 -3.61 13.34
CA CYS A 65 6.83 -2.87 13.04
C CYS A 65 7.21 -2.03 14.27
N SER A 66 8.51 -1.82 14.48
CA SER A 66 9.04 -0.96 15.53
C SER A 66 10.39 -0.40 15.10
N GLY A 67 10.93 0.55 15.86
CA GLY A 67 12.21 1.20 15.56
C GLY A 67 12.08 2.40 14.61
N ASP A 68 13.14 2.68 13.85
CA ASP A 68 13.22 3.83 12.96
C ASP A 68 12.35 3.63 11.71
N VAL A 69 11.19 4.30 11.71
CA VAL A 69 10.19 4.24 10.64
C VAL A 69 10.73 4.63 9.26
N THR A 70 11.62 5.63 9.20
CA THR A 70 12.17 6.12 7.93
C THR A 70 13.06 5.07 7.29
N THR A 71 13.86 4.38 8.09
CA THR A 71 14.77 3.32 7.64
C THR A 71 13.98 2.10 7.17
N THR A 72 12.98 1.66 7.95
CA THR A 72 12.12 0.53 7.56
C THR A 72 11.34 0.84 6.28
N LEU A 73 10.69 2.00 6.19
CA LEU A 73 9.93 2.37 5.00
C LEU A 73 10.83 2.55 3.77
N ARG A 74 12.04 3.08 3.94
CA ARG A 74 13.03 3.15 2.86
C ARG A 74 13.42 1.76 2.36
N ALA A 75 13.61 0.78 3.26
CA ALA A 75 13.87 -0.60 2.88
C ALA A 75 12.68 -1.23 2.12
N PHE A 76 11.45 -0.79 2.40
CA PHE A 76 10.25 -1.20 1.66
C PHE A 76 10.02 -0.41 0.37
N GLY A 77 10.88 0.56 0.05
CA GLY A 77 10.78 1.36 -1.17
C GLY A 77 9.87 2.57 -1.04
N PHE A 78 9.68 3.12 0.16
CA PHE A 78 8.92 4.35 0.41
C PHE A 78 9.82 5.49 0.89
N THR A 79 9.43 6.73 0.59
CA THR A 79 9.77 7.90 1.39
C THR A 79 8.69 8.12 2.44
N ALA A 80 9.07 8.74 3.56
CA ALA A 80 8.20 8.95 4.70
C ALA A 80 8.45 10.32 5.33
N ASN A 81 7.39 10.96 5.79
CA ASN A 81 7.44 12.20 6.56
C ASN A 81 6.42 12.16 7.69
N GLY A 82 6.81 12.55 8.91
CA GLY A 82 5.86 12.75 10.02
C GLY A 82 5.02 11.52 10.42
N VAL A 83 5.47 10.29 10.12
CA VAL A 83 4.82 9.03 10.50
C VAL A 83 5.64 8.30 11.56
N SER A 84 5.03 7.37 12.30
CA SER A 84 5.70 6.54 13.30
C SER A 84 5.07 5.15 13.40
N PHE A 85 5.76 4.18 13.98
CA PHE A 85 5.15 2.88 14.28
C PHE A 85 4.42 2.88 15.63
N ALA A 86 3.12 2.60 15.60
CA ALA A 86 2.26 2.50 16.77
C ALA A 86 1.04 1.61 16.45
N GLY A 87 1.18 0.29 16.64
CA GLY A 87 0.15 -0.69 16.24
C GLY A 87 -0.03 -0.83 14.71
N GLY A 88 0.87 -0.23 13.94
CA GLY A 88 0.81 -0.02 12.50
C GLY A 88 1.58 1.25 12.14
N LEU A 89 1.48 1.71 10.90
CA LEU A 89 2.04 2.99 10.48
C LEU A 89 1.06 4.11 10.82
N GLN A 90 1.39 4.92 11.82
CA GLN A 90 0.55 6.01 12.31
C GLN A 90 0.98 7.36 11.72
N GLY A 91 -0.01 8.13 11.28
CA GLY A 91 0.14 9.56 11.01
C GLY A 91 -0.71 10.36 11.99
N SER A 92 -0.14 11.42 12.56
CA SER A 92 -0.77 12.20 13.64
C SER A 92 -1.35 13.53 13.18
N ASN A 93 -1.00 13.98 11.97
CA ASN A 93 -1.44 15.26 11.42
C ASN A 93 -1.49 15.24 9.89
N ASN A 94 -2.00 16.33 9.31
CA ASN A 94 -2.13 16.52 7.86
C ASN A 94 -0.80 16.67 7.10
N SER A 95 0.36 16.49 7.72
CA SER A 95 1.67 16.49 7.05
C SER A 95 2.33 15.11 7.05
N SER A 96 1.73 14.13 7.73
CA SER A 96 2.20 12.76 7.76
C SER A 96 1.97 12.09 6.40
N THR A 97 3.03 11.73 5.68
CA THR A 97 2.93 11.12 4.35
C THR A 97 3.87 9.95 4.16
N ILE A 98 3.50 9.05 3.26
CA ILE A 98 4.38 8.08 2.62
C ILE A 98 4.17 8.10 1.11
N LEU A 99 5.20 7.80 0.34
CA LEU A 99 5.14 7.74 -1.12
C LEU A 99 6.10 6.67 -1.63
N THR A 100 5.68 5.86 -2.61
CA THR A 100 6.60 4.90 -3.23
C THR A 100 7.74 5.62 -3.97
N ASN A 101 8.92 5.02 -3.93
CA ASN A 101 10.12 5.55 -4.60
C ASN A 101 10.12 5.31 -6.11
N ALA A 102 9.30 4.37 -6.58
CA ALA A 102 9.18 3.96 -7.98
C ALA A 102 7.71 3.86 -8.41
N SER A 103 7.52 3.85 -9.73
CA SER A 103 6.21 3.59 -10.34
C SER A 103 5.68 2.20 -9.93
N SER A 104 4.39 2.15 -9.69
CA SER A 104 3.55 1.01 -9.34
C SER A 104 2.45 0.78 -10.38
N LEU A 105 2.55 1.45 -11.55
CA LEU A 105 1.59 1.29 -12.65
C LEU A 105 1.82 -0.02 -13.40
N SER A 106 0.71 -0.62 -13.83
CA SER A 106 0.69 -1.59 -14.91
C SER A 106 0.32 -0.88 -16.22
N GLU A 107 1.19 -0.96 -17.22
CA GLU A 107 1.01 -0.29 -18.52
C GLU A 107 0.73 -1.30 -19.63
N SER A 108 -0.14 -0.92 -20.57
CA SER A 108 -0.43 -1.70 -21.78
C SER A 108 -0.93 -0.76 -22.87
N GLY A 109 -0.10 -0.52 -23.89
CA GLY A 109 -0.40 0.49 -24.90
C GLY A 109 -0.41 1.90 -24.29
N ASN A 110 -1.50 2.64 -24.52
CA ASN A 110 -1.69 4.00 -23.97
C ASN A 110 -2.39 4.02 -22.60
N ASP A 111 -2.81 2.86 -22.11
CA ASP A 111 -3.57 2.74 -20.87
C ASP A 111 -2.66 2.32 -19.72
N SER A 112 -2.88 2.93 -18.56
CA SER A 112 -2.16 2.59 -17.33
C SER A 112 -3.13 2.38 -16.19
N LYS A 113 -2.96 1.31 -15.42
CA LYS A 113 -3.82 0.95 -14.29
C LYS A 113 -2.99 0.80 -13.03
N ALA A 114 -3.45 1.37 -11.93
CA ALA A 114 -2.88 1.18 -10.59
C ALA A 114 -3.98 0.74 -9.62
N GLY A 115 -3.62 -0.15 -8.71
CA GLY A 115 -4.53 -0.74 -7.74
C GLY A 115 -3.90 -0.80 -6.37
N ILE A 116 -4.66 -0.39 -5.35
CA ILE A 116 -4.22 -0.41 -3.96
C ILE A 116 -5.31 -0.98 -3.06
N GLU A 117 -4.92 -1.87 -2.15
CA GLU A 117 -5.72 -2.28 -1.01
C GLU A 117 -5.11 -1.64 0.25
N ILE A 118 -5.92 -1.00 1.08
CA ILE A 118 -5.46 -0.38 2.33
C ILE A 118 -6.27 -0.96 3.47
N THR A 119 -5.61 -1.49 4.49
CA THR A 119 -6.26 -1.80 5.77
C THR A 119 -5.85 -0.76 6.80
N TYR A 120 -6.82 -0.08 7.40
CA TYR A 120 -6.59 1.05 8.29
C TYR A 120 -7.59 1.10 9.45
N ILE A 121 -7.23 1.89 10.47
CA ILE A 121 -8.09 2.27 11.60
C ILE A 121 -8.09 3.79 11.70
N MET A 122 -9.27 4.41 11.78
CA MET A 122 -9.39 5.83 12.11
C MET A 122 -9.40 6.00 13.63
N ASN A 123 -8.60 6.90 14.19
CA ASN A 123 -8.54 7.08 15.65
C ASN A 123 -9.58 8.07 16.18
N GLN A 124 -10.09 8.96 15.33
CA GLN A 124 -10.99 10.07 15.69
C GLN A 124 -12.02 10.30 14.59
N SER A 125 -13.09 11.04 14.90
CA SER A 125 -14.16 11.37 13.95
C SER A 125 -13.72 12.30 12.82
N ASP A 126 -12.60 13.00 13.00
CA ASP A 126 -11.99 13.89 12.01
C ASP A 126 -10.69 13.31 11.41
N SER A 127 -10.44 12.01 11.61
CA SER A 127 -9.34 11.30 10.96
C SER A 127 -9.55 11.24 9.46
N THR A 128 -8.45 11.32 8.70
CA THR A 128 -8.51 11.24 7.24
C THR A 128 -7.34 10.45 6.68
N ILE A 129 -7.55 9.83 5.53
CA ILE A 129 -6.49 9.24 4.71
C ILE A 129 -6.69 9.73 3.28
N ASP A 130 -5.72 10.45 2.72
CA ASP A 130 -5.70 10.73 1.28
C ASP A 130 -4.86 9.64 0.62
N ALA A 131 -5.50 8.79 -0.19
CA ALA A 131 -4.83 7.75 -0.95
C ALA A 131 -4.65 8.20 -2.40
N LEU A 132 -3.46 8.69 -2.74
CA LEU A 132 -3.08 8.99 -4.12
C LEU A 132 -2.63 7.71 -4.80
N ILE A 133 -3.42 7.26 -5.78
CA ILE A 133 -3.24 5.97 -6.45
C ILE A 133 -2.29 6.12 -7.63
N GLN A 134 -2.25 7.33 -8.22
CA GLN A 134 -1.17 7.76 -9.11
C GLN A 134 -0.69 9.13 -8.62
N SER A 135 0.58 9.25 -8.26
CA SER A 135 1.12 10.42 -7.59
C SER A 135 2.47 10.85 -8.15
N THR A 136 2.64 12.16 -8.32
CA THR A 136 3.96 12.75 -8.53
C THR A 136 4.82 12.69 -7.25
N PRO A 137 6.14 12.95 -7.35
CA PRO A 137 7.01 13.15 -6.18
C PRO A 137 6.55 14.26 -5.23
N SER A 138 5.75 15.23 -5.72
CA SER A 138 5.20 16.34 -4.94
C SER A 138 3.86 16.00 -4.26
N PHE A 139 3.42 14.73 -4.29
CA PHE A 139 2.15 14.29 -3.70
C PHE A 139 0.94 14.95 -4.37
N THR A 140 0.89 14.91 -5.70
CA THR A 140 -0.22 15.42 -6.52
C THR A 140 -0.70 14.34 -7.49
N GLY A 141 -1.98 14.32 -7.82
CA GLY A 141 -2.55 13.34 -8.76
C GLY A 141 -3.92 12.81 -8.32
N PRO A 142 -4.47 11.82 -9.04
CA PRO A 142 -5.77 11.22 -8.73
C PRO A 142 -5.70 10.32 -7.49
N GLY A 143 -6.75 10.37 -6.69
CA GLY A 143 -6.88 9.52 -5.52
C GLY A 143 -8.27 9.48 -4.92
N VAL A 144 -8.32 9.00 -3.69
CA VAL A 144 -9.54 8.94 -2.88
C VAL A 144 -9.24 9.48 -1.49
N HIS A 145 -10.05 10.44 -1.04
CA HIS A 145 -10.07 10.92 0.32
C HIS A 145 -11.01 10.05 1.16
N LEU A 146 -10.45 9.39 2.16
CA LEU A 146 -11.17 8.53 3.09
C LEU A 146 -11.38 9.28 4.41
N SER A 147 -12.64 9.36 4.82
CA SER A 147 -13.04 9.80 6.15
C SER A 147 -13.67 8.63 6.91
N PRO A 148 -14.05 8.79 8.19
CA PRO A 148 -14.61 7.67 8.94
C PRO A 148 -15.88 7.08 8.34
N THR A 149 -16.66 7.88 7.60
CA THR A 149 -18.00 7.52 7.13
C THR A 149 -18.19 7.57 5.61
N VAL A 150 -17.24 8.10 4.83
CA VAL A 150 -17.43 8.27 3.38
C VAL A 150 -16.10 8.33 2.61
N ALA A 151 -16.13 7.91 1.35
CA ALA A 151 -15.09 8.15 0.35
C ALA A 151 -15.43 9.39 -0.48
N LYS A 152 -14.42 10.18 -0.81
CA LYS A 152 -14.54 11.32 -1.72
C LYS A 152 -13.51 11.23 -2.83
N TRP A 153 -13.88 11.68 -4.01
CA TRP A 153 -12.96 11.91 -5.10
C TRP A 153 -11.87 12.89 -4.64
N LEU A 154 -10.63 12.65 -5.04
CA LEU A 154 -9.51 13.52 -4.71
C LEU A 154 -8.70 13.82 -5.98
N ASP A 155 -8.70 15.10 -6.38
CA ASP A 155 -7.70 15.64 -7.29
C ASP A 155 -6.66 16.40 -6.47
N SER A 156 -5.48 15.81 -6.32
CA SER A 156 -4.37 16.37 -5.57
C SER A 156 -4.73 16.60 -4.09
N ALA A 157 -5.05 17.83 -3.69
CA ALA A 157 -5.42 18.17 -2.31
C ALA A 157 -6.91 18.51 -2.14
N THR A 158 -7.68 18.49 -3.23
CA THR A 158 -9.07 18.92 -3.24
C THR A 158 -9.98 17.70 -3.24
N ALA A 159 -10.63 17.45 -2.11
CA ALA A 159 -11.64 16.41 -1.99
C ALA A 159 -13.02 16.95 -2.42
N ALA A 160 -13.73 16.18 -3.25
CA ALA A 160 -15.08 16.46 -3.70
C ALA A 160 -15.91 15.17 -3.69
N ASP A 161 -17.23 15.31 -3.77
CA ASP A 161 -18.08 14.13 -3.91
C ASP A 161 -17.88 13.52 -5.31
N PHE A 162 -17.92 12.20 -5.39
CA PHE A 162 -17.99 11.48 -6.66
C PHE A 162 -19.29 11.85 -7.39
N VAL A 163 -19.21 12.14 -8.69
CA VAL A 163 -20.34 12.59 -9.52
C VAL A 163 -21.00 11.43 -10.22
N THR A 164 -20.23 10.48 -10.78
CA THR A 164 -20.78 9.35 -11.55
C THR A 164 -21.54 8.38 -10.64
N THR A 165 -20.86 7.85 -9.62
CA THR A 165 -21.50 7.08 -8.54
C THR A 165 -21.04 7.66 -7.20
N PRO A 166 -21.90 8.46 -6.54
CA PRO A 166 -21.62 8.99 -5.20
C PRO A 166 -21.39 7.87 -4.18
N SER A 167 -20.40 8.07 -3.30
CA SER A 167 -20.17 7.16 -2.17
C SER A 167 -21.38 7.17 -1.24
N THR A 168 -21.94 5.99 -1.00
CA THR A 168 -22.95 5.82 0.05
C THR A 168 -22.25 5.83 1.42
N PRO A 169 -22.77 6.57 2.42
CA PRO A 169 -22.20 6.56 3.75
C PRO A 169 -22.11 5.14 4.33
N TRP A 170 -20.96 4.81 4.90
CA TRP A 170 -20.70 3.51 5.53
C TRP A 170 -20.64 3.62 7.05
N THR A 171 -20.73 2.47 7.73
CA THR A 171 -20.49 2.38 9.19
C THR A 171 -19.14 2.98 9.55
N SER A 172 -19.06 3.79 10.60
CA SER A 172 -17.81 4.47 10.99
C SER A 172 -16.62 3.51 11.11
N SER A 173 -15.44 3.92 10.64
CA SER A 173 -14.16 3.22 10.86
C SER A 173 -13.41 3.69 12.13
N VAL A 174 -14.02 4.51 12.98
CA VAL A 174 -13.39 4.94 14.23
C VAL A 174 -13.20 3.75 15.16
N GLY A 175 -11.94 3.46 15.51
CA GLY A 175 -11.56 2.38 16.42
C GLY A 175 -11.75 0.96 15.87
N VAL A 176 -12.17 0.82 14.61
CA VAL A 176 -12.44 -0.49 13.98
C VAL A 176 -11.65 -0.59 12.68
N PRO A 177 -10.92 -1.70 12.45
CA PRO A 177 -10.26 -1.93 11.17
C PRO A 177 -11.24 -1.90 9.99
N LYS A 178 -10.84 -1.23 8.93
CA LYS A 178 -11.50 -1.27 7.62
C LYS A 178 -10.50 -1.57 6.53
N THR A 179 -10.96 -2.27 5.50
CA THR A 179 -10.19 -2.49 4.27
C THR A 179 -10.92 -1.82 3.13
N VAL A 180 -10.18 -1.13 2.27
CA VAL A 180 -10.70 -0.57 1.01
C VAL A 180 -9.85 -1.08 -0.15
N CYS A 181 -10.52 -1.36 -1.27
CA CYS A 181 -9.89 -1.60 -2.55
C CYS A 181 -10.14 -0.39 -3.44
N LEU A 182 -9.08 0.19 -3.99
CA LEU A 182 -9.15 1.38 -4.84
C LEU A 182 -8.38 1.13 -6.14
N GLU A 183 -8.92 1.62 -7.24
CA GLU A 183 -8.29 1.53 -8.56
C GLU A 183 -8.34 2.88 -9.29
N VAL A 184 -7.31 3.14 -10.10
CA VAL A 184 -7.29 4.24 -11.07
C VAL A 184 -6.83 3.73 -12.42
N HIS A 185 -7.66 3.94 -13.43
CA HIS A 185 -7.36 3.63 -14.81
C HIS A 185 -7.18 4.95 -15.57
N LYS A 186 -6.11 5.03 -16.36
CA LYS A 186 -5.92 6.09 -17.34
C LYS A 186 -6.44 5.58 -18.67
N GLU A 187 -7.48 6.23 -19.17
CA GLU A 187 -8.13 5.88 -20.42
C GLU A 187 -8.27 7.17 -21.23
N ASN A 188 -7.67 7.25 -22.42
CA ASN A 188 -7.74 8.41 -23.31
C ASN A 188 -7.39 9.77 -22.64
N SER A 189 -6.37 9.79 -21.78
CA SER A 189 -5.94 10.97 -21.01
C SER A 189 -6.91 11.46 -19.92
N LYS A 190 -7.99 10.71 -19.66
CA LYS A 190 -8.87 10.89 -18.49
C LYS A 190 -8.58 9.82 -17.44
N GLY A 191 -8.93 10.13 -16.20
CA GLY A 191 -8.88 9.17 -15.10
C GLY A 191 -10.26 8.55 -14.90
N HIS A 192 -10.31 7.24 -14.73
CA HIS A 192 -11.45 6.55 -14.14
C HIS A 192 -11.01 6.04 -12.76
N ILE A 193 -11.66 6.53 -11.70
CA ILE A 193 -11.28 6.29 -10.31
C ILE A 193 -12.45 5.69 -9.56
N PHE A 194 -12.24 4.56 -8.90
CA PHE A 194 -13.33 3.82 -8.27
C PHE A 194 -12.84 2.92 -7.13
N GLY A 195 -13.78 2.38 -6.36
CA GLY A 195 -13.42 1.47 -5.27
C GLY A 195 -14.58 0.79 -4.56
N TRP A 196 -14.18 0.03 -3.53
CA TRP A 196 -15.05 -0.76 -2.65
C TRP A 196 -14.53 -0.77 -1.22
N SER A 197 -15.43 -0.85 -0.24
CA SER A 197 -15.13 -0.98 1.18
C SER A 197 -14.87 -2.42 1.64
N ILE A 198 -14.20 -3.21 0.79
CA ILE A 198 -13.84 -4.62 1.02
C ILE A 198 -12.45 -4.93 0.41
N PRO A 199 -11.84 -6.09 0.75
CA PRO A 199 -10.61 -6.57 0.11
C PRO A 199 -10.71 -6.69 -1.42
N CYS A 200 -9.61 -6.41 -2.13
CA CYS A 200 -9.60 -6.35 -3.60
C CYS A 200 -9.92 -7.69 -4.29
N ASN A 201 -9.65 -8.81 -3.62
CA ASN A 201 -9.94 -10.15 -4.10
C ASN A 201 -11.43 -10.53 -4.00
N LEU A 202 -12.20 -9.77 -3.21
CA LEU A 202 -13.64 -9.92 -3.05
C LEU A 202 -14.44 -8.84 -3.80
N ALA A 203 -13.76 -7.82 -4.34
CA ALA A 203 -14.37 -6.71 -5.07
C ALA A 203 -15.17 -7.18 -6.29
N ASN A 204 -16.43 -6.73 -6.39
CA ASN A 204 -17.25 -6.97 -7.56
C ASN A 204 -16.95 -5.94 -8.66
N ARG A 205 -16.15 -6.35 -9.65
CA ARG A 205 -15.74 -5.48 -10.77
C ARG A 205 -16.83 -5.10 -11.76
N SER A 206 -18.05 -5.60 -11.58
CA SER A 206 -19.23 -5.15 -12.35
C SER A 206 -20.08 -4.11 -11.63
N ALA A 207 -19.77 -3.76 -10.38
CA ALA A 207 -20.51 -2.75 -9.62
C ALA A 207 -19.59 -2.09 -8.58
N TYR A 208 -19.32 -0.79 -8.74
CA TYR A 208 -18.48 0.00 -7.83
C TYR A 208 -19.34 0.61 -6.71
N GLU A 209 -18.75 0.79 -5.52
CA GLU A 209 -19.45 1.50 -4.43
C GLU A 209 -19.38 3.02 -4.59
N PHE A 210 -18.38 3.49 -5.31
CA PHE A 210 -18.18 4.86 -5.72
C PHE A 210 -17.27 4.91 -6.95
N GLU A 211 -17.52 5.87 -7.84
CA GLU A 211 -16.70 6.09 -9.03
C GLU A 211 -16.79 7.53 -9.54
N GLU A 212 -15.71 7.98 -10.15
CA GLU A 212 -15.64 9.14 -11.03
C GLU A 212 -15.14 8.66 -12.40
N GLU A 213 -16.00 8.75 -13.40
CA GLU A 213 -15.63 8.52 -14.80
C GLU A 213 -15.19 9.82 -15.48
N ASP A 214 -14.35 9.70 -16.51
CA ASP A 214 -13.85 10.83 -17.31
C ASP A 214 -13.21 11.98 -16.50
N ALA A 215 -12.66 11.66 -15.32
CA ALA A 215 -12.09 12.63 -14.40
C ALA A 215 -10.95 13.41 -15.08
N THR A 216 -11.06 14.74 -15.02
CA THR A 216 -9.98 15.62 -15.46
C THR A 216 -8.99 15.80 -14.32
N ILE A 217 -7.77 15.33 -14.51
CA ILE A 217 -6.72 15.40 -13.49
C ILE A 217 -5.88 16.66 -13.70
N THR A 218 -5.95 17.60 -12.75
CA THR A 218 -5.31 18.92 -12.88
C THR A 218 -3.79 18.82 -13.05
N ALA A 219 -3.14 17.92 -12.30
CA ALA A 219 -1.69 17.68 -12.40
C ALA A 219 -1.31 16.70 -13.53
N GLY A 220 -2.29 16.24 -14.30
CA GLY A 220 -2.13 15.14 -15.24
C GLY A 220 -1.92 13.79 -14.57
N ILE A 221 -1.98 12.74 -15.38
CA ILE A 221 -1.63 11.38 -14.96
C ILE A 221 -0.19 11.12 -15.35
N THR A 222 0.71 11.38 -14.40
CA THR A 222 2.16 11.22 -14.55
C THR A 222 2.76 10.60 -13.29
N ASP A 223 3.88 9.89 -13.47
CA ASP A 223 4.60 9.07 -12.48
C ASP A 223 3.73 8.19 -11.60
N GLY A 224 3.69 6.90 -11.92
CA GLY A 224 2.85 5.89 -11.31
C GLY A 224 3.08 5.54 -9.84
N ARG A 225 3.55 6.45 -9.00
CA ARG A 225 3.77 6.17 -7.58
C ARG A 225 2.44 6.11 -6.85
N ILE A 226 2.44 5.43 -5.71
CA ILE A 226 1.33 5.38 -4.78
C ILE A 226 1.74 6.10 -3.50
N GLY A 227 0.87 6.97 -3.00
CA GLY A 227 1.13 7.76 -1.80
C GLY A 227 -0.06 7.81 -0.85
N LEU A 228 0.23 7.83 0.45
CA LEU A 228 -0.78 8.06 1.49
C LEU A 228 -0.42 9.30 2.29
N LYS A 229 -1.41 10.12 2.60
CA LYS A 229 -1.36 11.18 3.62
C LYS A 229 -2.28 10.78 4.75
N ILE A 230 -1.75 10.70 5.95
CA ILE A 230 -2.36 9.95 7.06
C ILE A 230 -2.60 10.91 8.22
N ASN A 231 -3.83 11.30 8.50
CA ASN A 231 -4.16 12.18 9.61
C ASN A 231 -4.97 11.44 10.69
N LYS A 232 -4.41 11.35 11.90
CA LYS A 232 -5.03 10.68 13.06
C LYS A 232 -5.50 9.26 12.74
N ALA A 233 -4.75 8.52 11.94
CA ALA A 233 -5.11 7.17 11.52
C ALA A 233 -3.90 6.24 11.60
N VAL A 234 -4.16 4.94 11.61
CA VAL A 234 -3.16 3.87 11.60
C VAL A 234 -3.38 3.01 10.36
N ILE A 235 -2.35 2.89 9.53
CA ILE A 235 -2.32 1.96 8.40
C ILE A 235 -1.73 0.64 8.89
N GLN A 236 -2.52 -0.43 8.84
CA GLN A 236 -2.09 -1.76 9.25
C GLN A 236 -1.38 -2.49 8.12
N SER A 237 -1.87 -2.33 6.89
CA SER A 237 -1.25 -2.88 5.69
C SER A 237 -1.61 -2.08 4.44
N ILE A 238 -0.75 -2.22 3.42
CA ILE A 238 -1.00 -1.77 2.05
C ILE A 238 -0.66 -2.93 1.12
N THR A 239 -1.55 -3.27 0.19
CA THR A 239 -1.21 -4.12 -0.97
C THR A 239 -1.19 -3.26 -2.21
N ILE A 240 -0.06 -3.25 -2.93
CA ILE A 240 0.08 -2.58 -4.22
C ILE A 240 0.04 -3.65 -5.31
N TYR A 241 -0.93 -3.59 -6.20
CA TYR A 241 -1.07 -4.55 -7.29
C TYR A 241 -0.26 -4.13 -8.52
N SER A 242 0.57 -5.06 -9.01
CA SER A 242 1.52 -4.84 -10.11
C SER A 242 1.04 -5.38 -11.45
N THR A 243 -0.03 -6.19 -11.45
CA THR A 243 -0.77 -6.56 -12.66
C THR A 243 -2.08 -5.81 -12.70
N LYS A 244 -2.64 -5.63 -13.91
CA LYS A 244 -4.00 -5.09 -14.09
C LYS A 244 -4.95 -5.83 -13.15
N LEU A 245 -5.51 -5.11 -12.18
CA LEU A 245 -6.68 -5.56 -11.46
C LEU A 245 -7.80 -5.61 -12.49
N GLY A 246 -8.24 -6.81 -12.83
CA GLY A 246 -9.11 -6.99 -13.98
C GLY A 246 -9.95 -8.23 -13.83
N LEU A 247 -11.17 -8.16 -14.36
CA LEU A 247 -11.93 -9.35 -14.70
C LEU A 247 -11.01 -10.22 -15.56
N ASN A 248 -10.84 -11.48 -15.20
CA ASN A 248 -10.50 -12.48 -16.21
C ASN A 248 -11.55 -12.32 -17.33
N ASN A 249 -11.18 -11.67 -18.44
CA ASN A 249 -11.97 -11.46 -19.67
C ASN A 249 -12.83 -10.18 -19.83
N SER A 250 -12.25 -8.98 -19.81
CA SER A 250 -12.84 -7.89 -20.61
C SER A 250 -11.79 -6.90 -21.14
N ILE A 251 -11.23 -7.26 -22.30
CA ILE A 251 -10.96 -6.27 -23.34
C ILE A 251 -12.20 -6.34 -24.24
N GLN A 252 -12.99 -5.27 -24.28
CA GLN A 252 -13.75 -4.93 -25.48
C GLN A 252 -13.10 -3.69 -26.07
#